data_AF-A0A645CE77-F1
#
_entry.id   AF-A0A645CE77-F1
#
_cell.length_a   1.000
_cell.length_b   1.000
_cell.length_c   1.000
_cell.angle_alpha   90.00
_cell.angle_beta   90.00
_cell.angle_gamma   90.00
#
_symmetry.space_group_name_H-M   'P 1'
#
loop_
_entity.id
_entity.type
_entity.pdbx_description
1 polymer ?
#
loop_
_entity_poly.entity_id
_entity_poly.type
_entity_poly.pdbx_seq_one_letter_code
_entity_poly.pdbx_strand_id
1 'polypeptide(L)'
;MHRLEHEAQFPHEIGLFLGYPAADVEAFMRNKGCDGKCDGCWKVYTDVQQAKKVFAQYKKCTRLYLEMHKRGKKLEELTVRRIQV
;
A
#
# COMPACT_ATOMS: atom_id res chain seq x y z
N MET A 1 3.97 15.87 -12.10
CA MET A 1 4.63 14.58 -12.39
C MET A 1 6.09 14.73 -12.87
N HIS A 2 6.65 15.94 -12.95
CA HIS A 2 8.01 16.20 -13.46
C HIS A 2 9.14 15.40 -12.76
N ARG A 3 9.03 15.06 -11.47
CA ARG A 3 10.06 14.25 -10.77
C ARG A 3 10.09 12.79 -11.21
N LEU A 4 8.94 12.17 -11.52
CA LEU A 4 8.87 10.76 -11.96
C LEU A 4 9.51 10.56 -13.34
N GLU A 5 9.56 11.61 -14.16
CA GLU A 5 10.07 11.58 -15.54
C GLU A 5 11.56 11.94 -15.62
N HIS A 6 12.10 12.65 -14.64
CA HIS A 6 13.44 13.25 -14.71
C HIS A 6 14.43 12.83 -13.62
N GLU A 7 13.99 12.18 -12.54
CA GLU A 7 14.90 11.65 -11.51
C GLU A 7 15.11 10.14 -11.68
N ALA A 8 16.37 9.69 -11.53
CA ALA A 8 16.71 8.27 -11.60
C ALA A 8 16.18 7.45 -10.40
N GLN A 9 15.88 8.10 -9.28
CA GLN A 9 15.31 7.48 -8.10
C GLN A 9 13.82 7.75 -8.01
N PHE A 10 13.05 6.70 -7.74
CA PHE A 10 11.62 6.83 -7.51
C PHE A 10 11.37 7.71 -6.28
N PRO A 11 10.41 8.66 -6.33
CA PRO A 11 10.17 9.58 -5.23
C PRO A 11 9.73 8.81 -3.99
N HIS A 12 10.48 8.95 -2.90
CA HIS A 12 10.25 8.22 -1.66
C HIS A 12 8.91 8.63 -1.00
N GLU A 13 8.43 9.84 -1.29
CA GLU A 13 7.17 10.42 -0.78
C GLU A 13 5.92 9.78 -1.40
N ILE A 14 6.07 8.97 -2.44
CA ILE A 14 4.97 8.28 -3.11
C ILE A 14 4.12 7.43 -2.14
N GLY A 15 4.73 6.97 -1.04
CA GLY A 15 4.04 6.21 0.00
C GLY A 15 2.84 6.97 0.58
N LEU A 16 2.88 8.30 0.64
CA LEU A 16 1.75 9.11 1.10
C LEU A 16 0.55 8.98 0.15
N PHE A 17 0.81 8.99 -1.16
CA PHE A 17 -0.24 8.81 -2.18
C PHE A 17 -0.81 7.38 -2.18
N LEU A 18 0.00 6.40 -1.79
CA LEU A 18 -0.42 5.01 -1.62
C LEU A 18 -1.14 4.76 -0.28
N GLY A 19 -1.29 5.80 0.55
CA GLY A 19 -1.97 5.73 1.84
C GLY A 19 -1.14 5.06 2.94
N TYR A 20 0.18 4.98 2.78
CA TYR A 20 1.07 4.50 3.84
C TYR A 20 1.12 5.52 4.99
N PRO A 21 1.28 5.08 6.25
CA PRO A 21 1.41 5.99 7.37
C PRO A 21 2.55 6.99 7.15
N ALA A 22 2.29 8.29 7.33
CA ALA A 22 3.27 9.35 7.08
C ALA A 22 4.57 9.12 7.87
N ALA A 23 4.47 8.63 9.10
CA ALA A 23 5.63 8.34 9.93
C ALA A 23 6.50 7.17 9.40
N ASP A 24 5.90 6.19 8.73
CA ASP A 24 6.65 5.12 8.05
C ASP A 24 7.32 5.64 6.77
N VAL A 25 6.65 6.52 6.02
CA VAL A 25 7.24 7.17 4.82
C VAL A 25 8.44 8.03 5.20
N GLU A 26 8.28 8.87 6.23
CA GLU A 26 9.36 9.72 6.73
C GLU A 26 10.54 8.88 7.24
N ALA A 27 10.27 7.80 7.98
CA ALA A 27 11.30 6.90 8.47
C ALA A 27 12.00 6.13 7.33
N PHE A 28 11.26 5.71 6.30
CA PHE A 28 11.83 5.08 5.11
C PHE A 28 12.82 6.03 4.41
N MET A 29 12.47 7.31 4.29
CA MET A 29 13.35 8.34 3.73
C MET A 29 14.61 8.53 4.57
N ARG A 30 14.46 8.73 5.88
CA ARG A 30 15.61 8.92 6.80
C ARG A 30 16.56 7.72 6.81
N ASN A 31 15.99 6.51 6.83
CA ASN A 31 16.76 5.27 6.90
C ASN A 31 17.18 4.73 5.53
N LYS A 32 16.91 5.47 4.43
CA LYS A 32 17.20 5.05 3.04
C LYS A 32 16.67 3.64 2.72
N GLY A 33 15.53 3.29 3.30
CA GLY A 33 14.92 1.97 3.16
C GLY A 33 15.60 0.83 3.95
N CYS A 34 16.61 1.09 4.79
CA CYS A 34 17.23 0.10 5.67
C CYS A 34 16.51 0.05 7.04
N ASP A 35 16.86 -0.93 7.88
CA ASP A 35 16.47 -1.01 9.31
C ASP A 35 14.96 -0.93 9.61
N GLY A 36 14.14 -1.51 8.72
CA GLY A 36 12.71 -1.70 8.97
C GLY A 36 12.45 -2.70 10.09
N LYS A 37 11.39 -2.48 10.87
CA LYS A 37 10.95 -3.40 11.93
C LYS A 37 10.17 -4.59 11.38
N CYS A 38 9.50 -4.41 10.24
CA CYS A 38 8.70 -5.44 9.58
C CYS A 38 8.49 -5.06 8.11
N ASP A 39 8.42 -6.06 7.23
CA ASP A 39 8.07 -5.88 5.82
C ASP A 39 6.70 -6.47 5.51
N GLY A 40 5.99 -5.84 4.58
CA GLY A 40 4.67 -6.27 4.09
C GLY A 40 4.27 -5.51 2.85
N CYS A 41 3.08 -4.90 2.85
CA CYS A 41 2.68 -4.00 1.74
C CYS A 41 3.56 -2.75 1.65
N TRP A 42 4.17 -2.35 2.76
CA TRP A 42 5.25 -1.37 2.83
C TRP A 42 6.25 -1.80 3.92
N LYS A 43 7.38 -1.11 4.01
CA LYS A 43 8.37 -1.31 5.08
C LYS A 43 7.98 -0.48 6.32
N VAL A 44 7.79 -1.15 7.44
CA VAL A 44 7.26 -0.56 8.68
C VAL A 44 8.40 -0.14 9.59
N TYR A 45 8.34 1.09 10.08
CA TYR A 45 9.30 1.66 11.02
C TYR A 45 8.66 2.03 12.36
N THR A 46 7.34 2.18 12.39
CA THR A 46 6.60 2.67 13.54
C THR A 46 5.80 1.55 14.21
N ASP A 47 4.47 1.53 14.04
CA ASP A 47 3.56 0.58 14.68
C ASP A 47 3.41 -0.71 13.85
N VAL A 48 4.20 -1.71 14.22
CA VAL A 48 4.19 -3.04 13.59
C VAL A 48 2.85 -3.75 13.75
N GLN A 49 2.15 -3.57 14.87
CA GLN A 49 0.90 -4.29 15.11
C GLN A 49 -0.23 -3.72 14.25
N GLN A 50 -0.33 -2.39 14.19
CA GLN A 50 -1.29 -1.74 13.31
C GLN A 50 -1.00 -2.04 11.84
N ALA A 51 0.27 -2.01 11.42
CA ALA A 51 0.65 -2.35 10.05
C ALA A 51 0.29 -3.80 9.70
N LYS A 52 0.56 -4.76 10.59
CA LYS A 52 0.17 -6.18 10.39
C LYS A 52 -1.34 -6.36 10.23
N LYS A 53 -2.15 -5.61 10.99
CA LYS A 53 -3.62 -5.63 10.83
C LYS A 53 -4.04 -5.14 9.44
N VAL A 54 -3.46 -4.04 8.97
CA VAL A 54 -3.73 -3.51 7.62
C VAL A 54 -3.28 -4.49 6.54
N PHE A 55 -2.08 -5.08 6.67
CA PHE A 55 -1.61 -6.10 5.73
C PHE A 55 -2.55 -7.30 5.65
N ALA A 56 -3.07 -7.76 6.79
CA ALA A 56 -4.02 -8.86 6.84
C ALA A 56 -5.35 -8.51 6.15
N GLN A 57 -5.84 -7.27 6.33
CA GLN A 57 -7.02 -6.78 5.63
C GLN A 57 -6.81 -6.75 4.13
N TYR A 58 -5.71 -6.18 3.64
CA TYR A 58 -5.38 -6.15 2.21
C TYR A 58 -5.28 -7.56 1.62
N LYS A 59 -4.53 -8.47 2.27
CA LYS A 59 -4.44 -9.87 1.83
C LYS A 59 -5.80 -10.55 1.76
N LYS A 60 -6.68 -10.32 2.74
CA LYS A 60 -8.04 -10.87 2.74
C LYS A 60 -8.86 -10.35 1.57
N CYS A 61 -8.87 -9.03 1.35
CA CYS A 61 -9.60 -8.40 0.25
C CYS A 61 -9.10 -8.90 -1.11
N THR A 62 -7.78 -8.86 -1.33
CA THR A 62 -7.15 -9.35 -2.57
C THR A 62 -7.52 -10.80 -2.85
N ARG A 63 -7.44 -11.68 -1.84
CA ARG A 63 -7.83 -13.09 -1.99
C ARG A 63 -9.29 -13.22 -2.42
N LEU A 64 -10.22 -12.54 -1.75
CA LEU A 64 -11.64 -12.63 -2.08
C LEU A 64 -11.93 -12.14 -3.51
N TYR A 65 -11.31 -11.03 -3.90
CA TYR A 65 -11.47 -10.47 -5.24
C TYR A 65 -10.91 -11.39 -6.32
N LEU A 66 -9.74 -11.97 -6.09
CA LEU A 66 -9.16 -12.96 -7.00
C LEU A 66 -10.05 -14.20 -7.13
N GLU A 67 -10.61 -14.70 -6.04
CA GLU A 67 -11.53 -15.85 -6.09
C GLU A 67 -12.83 -15.52 -6.84
N MET A 68 -13.37 -14.31 -6.68
CA MET A 68 -14.54 -13.87 -7.46
C MET A 68 -14.21 -13.73 -8.95
N HIS A 69 -13.04 -13.19 -9.28
CA HIS A 69 -12.57 -13.08 -10.65
C HIS A 69 -12.39 -14.47 -11.30
N LYS A 70 -11.75 -15.40 -10.59
CA LYS A 70 -11.60 -16.80 -11.05
C LYS A 70 -12.94 -17.50 -11.31
N ARG A 71 -14.00 -17.10 -10.59
CA ARG A 71 -15.37 -17.60 -10.79
C ARG A 71 -16.12 -16.89 -11.93
N GLY A 72 -15.45 -16.04 -12.71
CA GLY A 72 -15.99 -15.41 -13.90
C GLY A 72 -16.57 -14.01 -13.70
N LYS A 73 -16.44 -13.40 -12.51
CA LYS A 73 -16.78 -11.97 -12.36
C LYS A 73 -15.78 -11.11 -13.11
N LYS A 74 -16.27 -10.15 -13.89
CA LYS A 74 -15.43 -9.17 -14.57
C LYS A 74 -14.86 -8.17 -13.58
N LEU A 75 -13.72 -7.55 -13.92
CA LEU A 75 -13.06 -6.57 -13.06
C LEU A 75 -13.95 -5.35 -12.77
N GLU A 76 -14.71 -4.86 -13.76
CA GLU A 76 -15.66 -3.77 -13.56
C GLU A 76 -16.71 -4.07 -12.46
N GLU A 77 -17.11 -5.34 -12.32
CA GLU A 77 -18.10 -5.80 -11.33
C GLU A 77 -17.52 -5.97 -9.92
N LEU A 78 -16.18 -5.96 -9.80
CA LEU A 78 -15.49 -6.02 -8.51
C LEU A 78 -15.32 -4.63 -7.88
N THR A 79 -15.54 -3.56 -8.64
CA THR A 79 -15.41 -2.19 -8.14
C THR A 79 -16.38 -1.92 -6.99
N VAL A 80 -15.89 -1.33 -5.90
CA VAL A 80 -16.74 -0.94 -4.78
C VAL A 80 -17.55 0.28 -5.22
N ARG A 81 -18.88 0.16 -5.21
CA ARG A 81 -19.76 1.30 -5.50
C ARG A 81 -19.60 2.35 -4.39
N ARG A 82 -19.41 3.62 -4.76
CA ARG A 82 -19.45 4.73 -3.80
C ARG A 82 -20.81 4.70 -3.10
N ILE A 83 -20.80 4.64 -1.77
CA ILE A 83 -21.97 4.98 -0.97
C ILE A 83 -22.09 6.51 -1.06
N GLN A 84 -23.16 7.00 -1.69
CA GLN A 84 -23.55 8.40 -1.53
C GLN A 84 -24.02 8.57 -0.09
N VAL A 85 -23.28 9.37 0.67
CA VAL A 85 -23.70 9.89 1.98
C VAL A 85 -24.17 11.32 1.75
#